data_AF-A0A927G0H8-F1
#
_entry.id   AF-A0A927G0H8-F1
#
_cell.length_a   1.000
_cell.length_b   1.000
_cell.length_c   1.000
_cell.angle_alpha   90.00
_cell.angle_beta   90.00
_cell.angle_gamma   90.00
#
_symmetry.space_group_name_H-M   'P 1'
#
loop_
_entity.id
_entity.type
_entity.pdbx_description
1 polymer ?
#
loop_
_entity_poly.entity_id
_entity_poly.type
_entity_poly.pdbx_seq_one_letter_code
_entity_poly.pdbx_strand_id
1 'polypeptide(L)'
;MDIQSLNITYIIVLIVTALVCGVVGVIVTKKFNNHKLGFLILLSVSLLAFLLITNWYAGAFVKILLVTIPLIFNIFGAAIGYMVYLIIAFFVLRKVSKSFAINLN
;
A
#
# COMPACT_ATOMS: atom_id res chain seq x y z
N MET A 1 -5.47 24.35 1.69
CA MET A 1 -6.15 23.08 2.03
C MET A 1 -6.08 22.94 3.53
N ASP A 2 -7.22 22.76 4.20
CA ASP A 2 -7.24 22.62 5.66
C ASP A 2 -6.58 21.31 6.10
N ILE A 3 -6.13 21.27 7.36
CA ILE A 3 -5.44 20.11 7.95
C ILE A 3 -6.32 18.85 7.88
N GLN A 4 -7.62 19.00 8.14
CA GLN A 4 -8.57 17.89 8.04
C GLN A 4 -8.66 17.36 6.61
N SER A 5 -8.77 18.25 5.62
CA SER A 5 -8.79 17.85 4.20
C SER A 5 -7.47 17.17 3.80
N LEU A 6 -6.32 17.67 4.25
CA LEU A 6 -5.02 17.06 3.99
C LEU A 6 -4.93 15.63 4.55
N ASN A 7 -5.40 15.40 5.77
CA ASN A 7 -5.42 14.08 6.40
C ASN A 7 -6.32 13.11 5.63
N ILE A 8 -7.51 13.57 5.24
CA ILE A 8 -8.45 12.77 4.45
C ILE A 8 -7.84 12.42 3.08
N THR A 9 -7.26 13.40 2.39
CA THR A 9 -6.58 13.17 1.10
C THR A 9 -5.45 12.17 1.24
N TYR A 10 -4.63 12.28 2.29
CA TYR A 10 -3.55 11.33 2.56
C TYR A 10 -4.05 9.88 2.71
N ILE A 11 -5.10 9.68 3.51
CA ILE A 11 -5.70 8.34 3.72
C ILE A 11 -6.28 7.80 2.42
N ILE A 12 -7.01 8.62 1.66
CA ILE A 12 -7.60 8.20 0.37
C ILE A 12 -6.50 7.79 -0.61
N VAL A 13 -5.45 8.60 -0.74
CA VAL A 13 -4.32 8.30 -1.63
C VAL A 13 -3.63 7.00 -1.23
N LEU A 14 -3.44 6.75 0.06
CA LEU A 14 -2.90 5.47 0.55
C LEU A 14 -3.79 4.28 0.18
N ILE A 15 -5.10 4.38 0.40
CA ILE A 15 -6.05 3.29 0.10
C ILE A 15 -6.07 2.98 -1.40
N VAL A 16 -6.21 4.01 -2.24
CA VAL A 16 -6.24 3.86 -3.70
C VAL A 16 -4.93 3.24 -4.19
N THR A 17 -3.80 3.72 -3.68
CA THR A 17 -2.48 3.19 -4.05
C THR A 17 -2.32 1.73 -3.63
N ALA A 18 -2.77 1.36 -2.44
CA ALA A 18 -2.73 -0.02 -1.94
C ALA A 18 -3.58 -0.97 -2.82
N LEU A 19 -4.76 -0.51 -3.27
CA LEU A 19 -5.58 -1.27 -4.21
C LEU A 19 -4.87 -1.48 -5.56
N VAL A 20 -4.29 -0.42 -6.12
CA VAL A 20 -3.55 -0.50 -7.40
C VAL A 20 -2.36 -1.45 -7.27
N CYS A 21 -1.55 -1.34 -6.20
CA CYS A 21 -0.44 -2.26 -5.95
C CYS A 21 -0.92 -3.71 -5.79
N GLY A 22 -2.06 -3.91 -5.14
CA GLY A 22 -2.71 -5.21 -4.98
C GLY A 22 -3.03 -5.85 -6.33
N VAL A 23 -3.67 -5.09 -7.22
CA VAL A 23 -4.00 -5.54 -8.58
C VAL A 23 -2.74 -5.90 -9.36
N VAL A 24 -1.69 -5.07 -9.31
CA VAL A 24 -0.40 -5.36 -9.96
C VAL A 24 0.20 -6.68 -9.45
N GLY A 25 0.23 -6.89 -8.13
CA GLY A 25 0.73 -8.14 -7.55
C GLY A 25 -0.06 -9.37 -8.00
N VAL A 26 -1.39 -9.24 -8.12
CA VAL A 26 -2.26 -10.32 -8.62
C VAL A 26 -1.97 -10.63 -10.09
N ILE A 27 -1.85 -9.61 -10.94
CA ILE A 27 -1.54 -9.77 -12.37
C ILE A 27 -0.20 -10.48 -12.55
N VAL A 28 0.84 -10.02 -11.85
CA VAL A 28 2.18 -10.66 -11.89
C VAL A 28 2.11 -12.09 -11.40
N THR A 29 1.41 -12.35 -10.29
CA THR A 29 1.26 -13.72 -9.74
C THR A 29 0.60 -14.66 -10.74
N LYS A 30 -0.44 -14.21 -11.45
CA LYS A 30 -1.09 -15.00 -12.50
C LYS A 30 -0.17 -15.22 -13.71
N LYS A 31 0.54 -14.17 -14.16
CA LYS A 31 1.41 -14.24 -15.35
C LYS A 31 2.58 -15.20 -15.17
N PHE A 32 3.19 -15.24 -14.00
CA PHE A 32 4.37 -16.07 -13.72
C PHE A 32 4.06 -17.34 -12.91
N ASN A 33 2.78 -17.57 -12.55
CA ASN A 33 2.32 -18.63 -11.63
C ASN A 33 3.16 -18.73 -10.32
N ASN A 34 3.73 -17.60 -9.88
CA ASN A 34 4.65 -17.56 -8.76
C ASN A 34 4.23 -16.47 -7.78
N HIS A 35 3.54 -16.87 -6.72
CA HIS A 35 3.06 -15.97 -5.67
C HIS A 35 4.20 -15.28 -4.90
N LYS A 36 5.39 -15.89 -4.80
CA LYS A 36 6.54 -15.27 -4.13
C LYS A 36 7.05 -14.09 -4.95
N LEU A 37 7.16 -14.27 -6.27
CA LEU A 37 7.59 -13.22 -7.20
C LEU A 37 6.55 -12.09 -7.25
N GLY A 38 5.27 -12.42 -7.35
CA GLY A 38 4.20 -11.41 -7.33
C GLY A 38 4.10 -10.65 -6.02
N PHE A 39 4.34 -11.31 -4.88
CA PHE A 39 4.42 -10.63 -3.58
C PHE A 39 5.64 -9.71 -3.48
N LEU A 40 6.80 -10.15 -3.98
CA LEU A 40 8.02 -9.33 -3.94
C LEU A 40 7.86 -8.06 -4.78
N ILE A 41 7.29 -8.16 -5.99
CA ILE A 41 7.00 -6.98 -6.82
C ILE A 41 5.96 -6.08 -6.16
N LEU A 42 4.88 -6.63 -5.60
CA LEU A 42 3.90 -5.87 -4.84
C LEU A 42 4.56 -5.13 -3.66
N LEU A 43 5.42 -5.81 -2.91
CA LEU A 43 6.11 -5.24 -1.75
C LEU A 43 7.04 -4.10 -2.18
N SER A 44 7.85 -4.30 -3.22
CA SER A 44 8.77 -3.25 -3.70
C SER A 44 8.02 -2.01 -4.20
N VAL A 45 6.98 -2.21 -5.03
CA VAL A 45 6.20 -1.10 -5.58
C VAL A 45 5.40 -0.39 -4.49
N SER A 46 4.77 -1.14 -3.59
CA SER A 46 3.96 -0.55 -2.50
C SER A 46 4.83 0.16 -1.47
N LEU A 47 6.03 -0.35 -1.17
CA LEU A 47 6.99 0.32 -0.27
C LEU A 47 7.45 1.66 -0.86
N LEU A 48 7.84 1.68 -2.14
CA LEU A 48 8.22 2.91 -2.85
C LEU A 48 7.08 3.93 -2.84
N ALA A 49 5.87 3.49 -3.16
CA ALA A 49 4.71 4.37 -3.17
C ALA A 49 4.38 4.90 -1.76
N PHE A 50 4.45 4.05 -0.73
CA PHE A 50 4.26 4.44 0.66
C PHE A 50 5.25 5.52 1.09
N LEU A 51 6.54 5.37 0.77
CA LEU A 51 7.58 6.36 1.06
C LEU A 51 7.35 7.69 0.34
N LEU A 52 6.94 7.66 -0.94
CA LEU A 52 6.63 8.86 -1.70
C LEU A 52 5.42 9.61 -1.13
N ILE A 53 4.35 8.89 -0.77
CA ILE A 53 3.12 9.48 -0.23
C ILE A 53 3.37 10.06 1.17
N THR A 54 4.11 9.33 2.03
CA THR A 54 4.49 9.82 3.37
C THR A 54 5.39 11.05 3.31
N ASN A 55 6.39 11.06 2.41
CA ASN A 55 7.25 12.23 2.21
C ASN A 55 6.46 13.44 1.69
N TRP A 56 5.57 13.23 0.72
CA TRP A 56 4.69 14.29 0.22
C TRP A 56 3.80 14.86 1.34
N TYR A 57 3.19 13.99 2.15
CA TYR A 57 2.34 14.38 3.27
C TYR A 57 3.11 15.15 4.36
N ALA A 58 4.29 14.67 4.73
CA ALA A 58 5.18 15.36 5.67
C ALA A 58 5.59 16.75 5.12
N GLY A 59 5.95 16.83 3.84
CA GLY A 59 6.28 18.10 3.19
C GLY A 59 5.10 19.08 3.13
N ALA A 60 3.88 18.57 2.96
CA ALA A 60 2.66 19.39 3.03
C ALA A 60 2.40 19.94 4.43
N PHE A 61 2.68 19.17 5.49
CA PHE A 61 2.56 19.60 6.89
C PHE A 61 3.60 20.66 7.28
N VAL A 62 4.85 20.51 6.84
CA VAL A 62 5.92 21.50 7.13
C VAL A 62 5.59 22.86 6.51
N LYS A 63 4.99 22.88 5.32
CA LYS A 63 4.52 24.13 4.68
C LYS A 63 3.41 24.84 5.46
N ILE A 64 2.71 24.12 6.34
CA ILE A 64 1.65 24.66 7.21
C ILE A 64 2.25 25.03 8.60
N LEU A 65 3.58 24.96 8.78
CA LEU A 65 4.31 25.37 10.00
C LEU A 65 3.80 24.69 11.29
N LEU A 66 3.26 23.48 11.16
CA LEU A 66 2.70 22.72 12.28
C LEU A 66 3.29 21.31 12.29
N VAL A 67 4.37 21.09 13.05
CA VAL A 67 4.72 19.73 13.49
C VAL A 67 3.77 19.38 14.62
N THR A 68 2.65 18.76 14.27
CA THR A 68 1.55 18.49 15.20
C THR A 68 1.43 16.98 15.46
N ILE A 69 1.07 16.62 16.69
CA ILE A 69 0.74 15.24 17.12
C ILE A 69 -0.10 14.46 16.08
N PRO A 70 -1.12 15.05 15.42
CA PRO A 70 -1.85 14.42 14.32
C PRO A 70 -1.01 13.87 13.17
N LEU A 71 0.09 14.54 12.79
CA LEU A 71 0.95 14.11 11.68
C LEU A 71 1.59 12.76 12.01
N ILE A 72 2.24 12.68 13.17
CA ILE A 72 2.96 11.50 13.63
C ILE A 72 1.96 10.35 13.84
N PHE A 73 0.80 10.63 14.45
CA PHE A 73 -0.23 9.62 14.66
C PHE A 73 -0.75 9.02 13.34
N ASN A 74 -0.98 9.86 12.32
CA ASN A 74 -1.45 9.39 11.00
C ASN A 74 -0.37 8.58 10.26
N ILE A 75 0.90 8.96 10.34
CA ILE A 75 2.00 8.20 9.72
C ILE A 75 2.15 6.84 10.42
N PHE A 76 2.14 6.81 11.75
CA PHE A 76 2.20 5.56 12.51
C PHE A 76 0.99 4.66 12.24
N GLY A 77 -0.22 5.22 12.22
CA GLY A 77 -1.43 4.47 11.88
C GLY A 77 -1.36 3.89 10.46
N ALA A 78 -0.86 4.66 9.50
CA ALA A 78 -0.64 4.18 8.14
C ALA A 78 0.41 3.06 8.06
N ALA A 79 1.49 3.14 8.85
CA ALA A 79 2.51 2.09 8.90
C ALA A 79 1.96 0.76 9.47
N ILE A 80 1.15 0.84 10.53
CA ILE A 80 0.45 -0.34 11.09
C ILE A 80 -0.52 -0.91 10.05
N GLY A 81 -1.33 -0.06 9.42
CA GLY A 81 -2.25 -0.46 8.35
C GLY A 81 -1.54 -1.11 7.17
N TYR A 82 -0.36 -0.62 6.81
CA TYR A 82 0.48 -1.18 5.75
C TYR A 82 0.97 -2.59 6.09
N MET A 83 1.38 -2.85 7.33
CA MET A 83 1.73 -4.21 7.77
C MET A 83 0.55 -5.18 7.63
N VAL A 84 -0.64 -4.76 8.06
CA VAL A 84 -1.87 -5.56 7.92
C VAL A 84 -2.19 -5.81 6.45
N TYR A 85 -2.08 -4.79 5.60
CA TYR A 85 -2.26 -4.89 4.15
C TYR A 85 -1.32 -5.93 3.52
N LEU A 86 -0.03 -5.92 3.87
CA LEU A 86 0.93 -6.89 3.33
C LEU A 86 0.59 -8.33 3.73
N ILE A 87 0.15 -8.55 4.97
CA ILE A 87 -0.28 -9.87 5.43
C ILE A 87 -1.47 -10.34 4.60
N ILE A 88 -2.51 -9.51 4.45
CA ILE A 88 -3.70 -9.84 3.66
C ILE A 88 -3.31 -10.11 2.20
N ALA A 89 -2.49 -9.25 1.61
CA ALA A 89 -2.04 -9.39 0.23
C ALA A 89 -1.30 -10.73 0.01
N PHE A 90 -0.44 -11.13 0.94
CA PHE A 90 0.25 -12.43 0.87
C PHE A 90 -0.74 -13.61 0.81
N PHE A 91 -1.75 -13.62 1.69
CA PHE A 91 -2.78 -14.66 1.67
C PHE A 91 -3.60 -14.67 0.38
N VAL A 92 -3.97 -13.50 -0.12
CA VAL A 92 -4.70 -13.36 -1.39
C VAL A 92 -3.87 -13.91 -2.55
N LEU A 93 -2.60 -13.51 -2.69
CA LEU A 93 -1.73 -13.99 -3.77
C LEU A 93 -1.48 -15.50 -3.69
N ARG A 94 -1.31 -16.05 -2.47
CA ARG A 94 -1.20 -17.50 -2.27
C ARG A 94 -2.46 -18.23 -2.73
N LYS A 95 -3.65 -17.70 -2.43
CA LYS A 95 -4.93 -18.27 -2.86
C LYS A 95 -5.09 -18.19 -4.39
N VAL A 96 -4.72 -17.06 -4.99
CA VAL A 96 -4.77 -16.85 -6.45
C VAL A 96 -3.85 -17.84 -7.18
N SER A 97 -2.61 -18.02 -6.71
CA SER A 97 -1.66 -18.98 -7.33
C SER A 97 -2.16 -20.42 -7.23
N LYS A 98 -2.71 -20.84 -6.08
CA LYS A 98 -3.32 -22.18 -5.94
C LYS A 98 -4.50 -22.39 -6.90
N SER A 99 -5.40 -21.41 -7.00
CA SER A 99 -6.55 -21.49 -7.89
C SER A 99 -6.15 -21.52 -9.36
N PHE A 100 -5.11 -20.78 -9.74
CA PHE A 100 -4.59 -20.79 -11.10
C PHE A 100 -3.95 -22.13 -11.47
N ALA A 101 -3.19 -22.75 -10.55
CA ALA A 101 -2.60 -24.07 -10.77
C ALA A 101 -3.65 -25.19 -10.96
N ILE A 102 -4.81 -25.09 -10.31
CA ILE A 102 -5.90 -26.08 -10.45
C ILE A 102 -6.59 -25.97 -11.81
N ASN A 103 -6.76 -24.77 -12.38
CA ASN A 103 -7.46 -24.57 -13.66
C ASN A 103 -6.61 -24.92 -14.89
N LEU A 104 -5.32 -25.22 -14.72
CA LEU A 104 -4.40 -25.62 -15.80
C LEU A 104 -4.24 -27.14 -15.92
N ASN A 105 -4.81 -27.92 -14.99
CA ASN A 105 -4.87 -29.38 -15.00
C ASN A 105 -6.26 -29.83 -15.47
#